data_AF-A0A4W2BL74-F1
#
_entry.id   AF-A0A4W2BL74-F1
#
_cell.length_a   1.000
_cell.length_b   1.000
_cell.length_c   1.000
_cell.angle_alpha   90.00
_cell.angle_beta   90.00
_cell.angle_gamma   90.00
#
_symmetry.space_group_name_H-M   'P 1'
#
loop_
_entity.id
_entity.type
_entity.pdbx_description
1 polymer ?
#
loop_
_entity_poly.entity_id
_entity_poly.type
_entity_poly.pdbx_seq_one_letter_code
_entity_poly.pdbx_strand_id
1 'polypeptide(L)'
;FTAAIAPCALLKDVHLGLALPGRGPTRLALLSGHYLYYHYGCDGVDDRGWGCGYRTLQTLFSWPEGLPVGVPELGAVPPGFRGSQSWIGCVEASLCLDHFGGPQGRLCHVPRGAGLHGELERLYSHFAGGGGPVMVGGDADAQSKALLGVCLGPGTEAYVLVLDPHCWGAPKNPSELQAAGWVGWQEVSTAFDPHSFYNLCMTSCNSEEQNRALD
;
A
#
# COMPACT_ATOMS: atom_id res chain seq x y z
N PHE A 1 -32.03 9.69 14.10
CA PHE A 1 -30.75 10.17 14.66
C PHE A 1 -29.67 9.18 14.28
N THR A 2 -29.06 9.34 13.11
CA THR A 2 -27.84 8.60 12.76
C THR A 2 -26.70 9.29 13.48
N ALA A 3 -26.14 8.62 14.49
CA ALA A 3 -24.91 9.08 15.12
C ALA A 3 -23.82 9.10 14.04
N ALA A 4 -23.31 10.29 13.72
CA ALA A 4 -22.07 10.41 12.98
C ALA A 4 -20.99 9.76 13.85
N ILE A 5 -20.56 8.56 13.46
CA ILE A 5 -19.38 7.92 14.04
C ILE A 5 -18.23 8.89 13.76
N ALA A 6 -17.61 9.41 14.82
CA ALA A 6 -16.42 10.24 14.65
C ALA A 6 -15.39 9.40 13.87
N PRO A 7 -14.84 9.91 12.76
CA PRO A 7 -13.86 9.14 11.99
C PRO A 7 -12.71 8.77 12.92
N CYS A 8 -12.30 7.50 12.89
CA CYS A 8 -11.10 7.07 13.59
C CYS A 8 -9.94 7.94 13.08
N ALA A 9 -9.20 8.59 13.96
CA ALA A 9 -8.06 9.40 13.57
C ALA A 9 -7.00 8.46 12.96
N LEU A 10 -6.94 8.41 11.63
CA LEU A 10 -6.01 7.54 10.92
C LEU A 10 -4.57 7.92 11.27
N LEU A 11 -3.74 6.91 11.46
CA LEU A 11 -2.33 7.12 11.76
C LEU A 11 -1.56 7.44 10.48
N LYS A 12 -0.67 8.42 10.57
CA LYS A 12 0.17 8.90 9.47
C LYS A 12 1.57 8.28 9.55
N ASP A 13 2.14 7.91 8.40
CA ASP A 13 3.53 7.44 8.24
C ASP A 13 3.97 6.40 9.28
N VAL A 14 3.15 5.37 9.47
CA VAL A 14 3.30 4.38 10.55
C VAL A 14 4.59 3.55 10.48
N HIS A 15 5.31 3.61 9.35
CA HIS A 15 6.61 2.96 9.20
C HIS A 15 7.77 3.71 9.88
N LEU A 16 7.59 4.98 10.23
CA LEU A 16 8.65 5.79 10.84
C LEU A 16 9.05 5.22 12.21
N GLY A 17 10.36 5.13 12.44
CA GLY A 17 10.94 4.59 13.66
C GLY A 17 11.20 3.07 13.65
N LEU A 18 10.79 2.36 12.59
CA LEU A 18 11.18 0.95 12.41
C LEU A 18 12.70 0.82 12.28
N ALA A 19 13.26 -0.15 12.99
CA ALA A 19 14.65 -0.55 12.80
C ALA A 19 14.84 -1.13 11.39
N LEU A 20 16.00 -0.86 10.78
CA LEU A 20 16.36 -1.43 9.50
C LEU A 20 16.60 -2.95 9.64
N PRO A 21 16.24 -3.76 8.62
CA PRO A 21 16.43 -5.19 8.67
C PRO A 21 17.90 -5.57 8.40
N GLY A 22 18.28 -6.77 8.84
CA GLY A 22 19.62 -7.33 8.60
C GLY A 22 20.76 -6.67 9.39
N ARG A 23 22.01 -6.92 8.97
CA ARG A 23 23.22 -6.34 9.59
C ARG A 23 23.50 -4.88 9.15
N GLY A 24 22.56 -4.26 8.44
CA GLY A 24 22.64 -2.91 7.87
C GLY A 24 22.44 -2.93 6.34
N PRO A 25 21.68 -1.99 5.75
CA PRO A 25 21.46 -1.96 4.30
C PRO A 25 22.72 -1.58 3.53
N THR A 26 22.94 -2.21 2.37
CA THR A 26 23.88 -1.68 1.36
C THR A 26 23.19 -0.64 0.49
N ARG A 27 21.86 -0.77 0.27
CA ARG A 27 21.01 0.19 -0.45
C ARG A 27 19.60 0.20 0.13
N LEU A 28 19.10 1.38 0.51
CA LEU A 28 17.74 1.59 1.02
C LEU A 28 17.01 2.57 0.11
N ALA A 29 15.76 2.26 -0.23
CA ALA A 29 14.84 3.21 -0.86
C ALA A 29 13.46 3.08 -0.20
N LEU A 30 12.96 4.19 0.32
CA LEU A 30 11.63 4.32 0.91
C LEU A 30 10.79 5.24 0.02
N LEU A 31 9.47 5.14 0.11
CA LEU A 31 8.60 6.11 -0.53
C LEU A 31 8.94 7.53 -0.08
N SER A 32 8.67 8.50 -0.95
CA SER A 32 8.70 9.91 -0.59
C SER A 32 7.31 10.40 -0.17
N GLY A 33 7.20 11.58 0.42
CA GLY A 33 5.91 12.13 0.84
C GLY A 33 5.30 11.39 2.04
N HIS A 34 3.99 11.46 2.15
CA HIS A 34 3.25 10.99 3.30
C HIS A 34 2.01 10.17 2.92
N TYR A 35 1.54 9.32 3.83
CA TYR A 35 0.31 8.55 3.66
C TYR A 35 -0.41 8.33 4.99
N LEU A 36 -1.69 7.98 4.90
CA LEU A 36 -2.53 7.55 6.01
C LEU A 36 -2.71 6.03 5.98
N TYR A 37 -2.70 5.42 7.17
CA TYR A 37 -2.92 3.99 7.33
C TYR A 37 -4.41 3.67 7.37
N TYR A 38 -4.96 3.26 6.22
CA TYR A 38 -6.31 2.71 6.14
C TYR A 38 -6.27 1.20 6.40
N HIS A 39 -7.18 0.73 7.25
CA HIS A 39 -7.28 -0.67 7.67
C HIS A 39 -8.75 -1.06 7.91
N TYR A 40 -9.01 -2.34 8.16
CA TYR A 40 -10.38 -2.81 8.37
C TYR A 40 -11.11 -2.03 9.47
N GLY A 41 -12.36 -1.65 9.19
CA GLY A 41 -13.22 -0.97 10.16
C GLY A 41 -12.88 0.48 10.46
N CYS A 42 -11.85 1.07 9.84
CA CYS A 42 -11.36 2.40 10.21
C CYS A 42 -12.39 3.54 9.99
N ASP A 43 -13.35 3.34 9.08
CA ASP A 43 -14.47 4.25 8.79
C ASP A 43 -15.82 3.75 9.33
N GLY A 44 -15.81 2.74 10.19
CA GLY A 44 -17.01 2.14 10.79
C GLY A 44 -17.70 1.06 9.96
N VAL A 45 -17.23 0.77 8.74
CA VAL A 45 -17.72 -0.36 7.93
C VAL A 45 -16.97 -1.63 8.31
N ASP A 46 -17.70 -2.70 8.69
CA ASP A 46 -17.10 -4.02 8.89
C ASP A 46 -16.81 -4.69 7.54
N ASP A 47 -15.59 -4.46 7.05
CA ASP A 47 -15.10 -4.94 5.77
C ASP A 47 -14.10 -6.10 5.88
N ARG A 48 -14.07 -6.78 7.04
CA ARG A 48 -13.18 -7.92 7.27
C ARG A 48 -13.45 -9.04 6.25
N GLY A 49 -12.37 -9.54 5.66
CA GLY A 49 -12.40 -10.67 4.73
C GLY A 49 -12.67 -10.29 3.26
N TRP A 50 -12.98 -9.03 2.96
CA TRP A 50 -13.23 -8.58 1.58
C TRP A 50 -12.71 -7.17 1.26
N GLY A 51 -12.47 -6.35 2.28
CA GLY A 51 -12.18 -4.92 2.12
C GLY A 51 -10.71 -4.53 1.94
N CYS A 52 -9.74 -5.44 2.09
CA CYS A 52 -8.32 -5.05 2.17
C CYS A 52 -7.82 -4.37 0.89
N GLY A 53 -8.33 -4.75 -0.29
CA GLY A 53 -8.02 -4.06 -1.55
C GLY A 53 -8.46 -2.59 -1.53
N TYR A 54 -9.64 -2.31 -0.96
CA TYR A 54 -10.15 -0.96 -0.79
C TYR A 54 -9.32 -0.16 0.22
N ARG A 55 -8.98 -0.75 1.36
CA ARG A 55 -8.12 -0.09 2.37
C ARG A 55 -6.74 0.23 1.83
N THR A 56 -6.19 -0.68 1.03
CA THR A 56 -4.93 -0.42 0.31
C THR A 56 -5.10 0.72 -0.68
N LEU A 57 -6.16 0.71 -1.50
CA LEU A 57 -6.48 1.80 -2.43
C LEU A 57 -6.63 3.15 -1.71
N GLN A 58 -7.33 3.20 -0.59
CA GLN A 58 -7.49 4.42 0.21
C GLN A 58 -6.15 4.94 0.74
N THR A 59 -5.26 4.04 1.15
CA THR A 59 -3.87 4.40 1.50
C THR A 59 -3.14 5.02 0.31
N LEU A 60 -3.27 4.44 -0.89
CA LEU A 60 -2.67 4.98 -2.11
C LEU A 60 -3.22 6.38 -2.45
N PHE A 61 -4.53 6.63 -2.30
CA PHE A 61 -5.14 7.95 -2.52
C PHE A 61 -4.68 9.02 -1.52
N SER A 62 -4.34 8.62 -0.29
CA SER A 62 -3.89 9.58 0.72
C SER A 62 -2.49 10.14 0.44
N TRP A 63 -1.75 9.54 -0.49
CA TRP A 63 -0.41 9.94 -0.90
C TRP A 63 -0.46 10.91 -2.10
N PRO A 64 0.43 11.92 -2.20
CA PRO A 64 1.63 12.17 -1.38
C PRO A 64 1.46 13.07 -0.14
N GLU A 65 0.30 13.67 0.09
CA GLU A 65 0.12 14.67 1.15
C GLU A 65 -0.09 14.04 2.53
N GLY A 66 -0.55 12.79 2.59
CA GLY A 66 -1.00 12.11 3.79
C GLY A 66 -2.26 12.78 4.34
N LEU A 67 -3.25 13.00 3.49
CA LEU A 67 -4.53 13.63 3.80
C LEU A 67 -5.69 12.71 3.40
N PRO A 68 -6.84 12.78 4.09
CA PRO A 68 -8.03 11.98 3.73
C PRO A 68 -8.80 12.58 2.53
N VAL A 69 -8.35 13.72 1.99
CA VAL A 69 -9.02 14.45 0.91
C VAL A 69 -8.86 13.67 -0.40
N GLY A 70 -9.94 13.49 -1.15
CA GLY A 70 -9.90 12.75 -2.42
C GLY A 70 -9.90 11.23 -2.27
N VAL A 71 -9.87 10.70 -1.04
CA VAL A 71 -9.95 9.27 -0.77
C VAL A 71 -11.38 8.78 -1.04
N PRO A 72 -11.59 7.82 -1.97
CA PRO A 72 -12.93 7.32 -2.26
C PRO A 72 -13.50 6.52 -1.08
N GLU A 73 -14.81 6.66 -0.86
CA GLU A 73 -15.54 5.74 0.01
C GLU A 73 -15.54 4.33 -0.60
N LEU A 74 -15.66 3.30 0.25
CA LEU A 74 -15.73 1.89 -0.18
C LEU A 74 -16.75 1.62 -1.31
N GLY A 75 -17.83 2.41 -1.40
CA GLY A 75 -18.87 2.29 -2.44
C GLY A 75 -18.61 3.06 -3.74
N ALA A 76 -17.48 3.75 -3.87
CA ALA A 76 -17.14 4.57 -5.04
C ALA A 76 -16.55 3.74 -6.21
N VAL A 77 -16.23 2.47 -5.98
CA VAL A 77 -15.77 1.52 -7.01
C VAL A 77 -16.77 1.32 -8.17
N PRO A 78 -16.35 0.70 -9.30
CA PRO A 78 -17.16 0.65 -10.52
C PRO A 78 -18.59 0.15 -10.27
N PRO A 79 -19.58 0.52 -11.12
CA PRO A 79 -21.00 0.26 -10.87
C PRO A 79 -21.38 -1.20 -10.55
N GLY A 80 -20.59 -2.18 -10.97
CA GLY A 80 -20.79 -3.61 -10.64
C GLY A 80 -20.35 -4.02 -9.22
N PHE A 81 -19.59 -3.18 -8.53
CA PHE A 81 -19.06 -3.41 -7.18
C PHE A 81 -19.76 -2.55 -6.12
N ARG A 82 -20.51 -1.52 -6.53
CA ARG A 82 -21.20 -0.63 -5.61
C ARG A 82 -22.24 -1.42 -4.80
N GLY A 83 -22.03 -1.50 -3.49
CA GLY A 83 -22.91 -2.23 -2.57
C GLY A 83 -22.67 -3.75 -2.55
N SER A 84 -21.67 -4.26 -3.28
CA SER A 84 -21.22 -5.64 -3.14
C SER A 84 -20.10 -5.75 -2.11
N GLN A 85 -19.93 -6.93 -1.53
CA GLN A 85 -18.77 -7.29 -0.69
C GLN A 85 -17.68 -7.94 -1.56
N SER A 86 -17.56 -7.51 -2.82
CA SER A 86 -16.61 -8.09 -3.77
C SER A 86 -15.22 -7.52 -3.54
N TRP A 87 -14.22 -8.39 -3.60
CA TRP A 87 -12.80 -8.04 -3.59
C TRP A 87 -12.41 -7.16 -4.80
N ILE A 88 -11.48 -6.20 -4.61
CA ILE A 88 -10.80 -5.49 -5.71
C ILE A 88 -9.28 -5.73 -5.70
N GLY A 89 -8.67 -5.84 -6.88
CA GLY A 89 -7.23 -6.03 -7.04
C GLY A 89 -6.53 -4.78 -7.59
N CYS A 90 -5.28 -4.98 -8.02
CA CYS A 90 -4.43 -3.91 -8.56
C CYS A 90 -5.03 -3.27 -9.83
N VAL A 91 -5.72 -4.06 -10.67
CA VAL A 91 -6.32 -3.56 -11.91
C VAL A 91 -7.43 -2.57 -11.58
N GLU A 92 -8.39 -2.96 -10.74
CA GLU A 92 -9.47 -2.09 -10.30
C GLU A 92 -8.93 -0.86 -9.56
N ALA A 93 -7.89 -1.04 -8.73
CA ALA A 93 -7.22 0.07 -8.05
C ALA A 93 -6.66 1.09 -9.04
N SER A 94 -5.96 0.64 -10.10
CA SER A 94 -5.42 1.55 -11.13
C SER A 94 -6.51 2.33 -11.88
N LEU A 95 -7.64 1.69 -12.15
CA LEU A 95 -8.79 2.34 -12.80
C LEU A 95 -9.45 3.36 -11.87
N CYS A 96 -9.56 3.05 -10.58
CA CYS A 96 -10.10 3.98 -9.60
C CYS A 96 -9.20 5.21 -9.43
N LEU A 97 -7.89 5.00 -9.34
CA LEU A 97 -6.90 6.09 -9.26
C LEU A 97 -7.04 7.06 -10.43
N ASP A 98 -7.12 6.53 -11.67
CA ASP A 98 -7.34 7.35 -12.86
C ASP A 98 -8.70 8.07 -12.84
N HIS A 99 -9.78 7.34 -12.51
CA HIS A 99 -11.13 7.89 -12.54
C HIS A 99 -11.40 9.00 -11.52
N PHE A 100 -10.84 8.87 -10.31
CA PHE A 100 -11.06 9.83 -9.21
C PHE A 100 -9.96 10.89 -9.09
N GLY A 101 -9.01 10.93 -10.03
CA GLY A 101 -7.92 11.91 -10.01
C GLY A 101 -6.92 11.70 -8.88
N GLY A 102 -6.69 10.45 -8.50
CA GLY A 102 -5.61 10.08 -7.58
C GLY A 102 -4.24 10.02 -8.27
N PRO A 103 -3.22 9.50 -7.56
CA PRO A 103 -1.90 9.25 -8.13
C PRO A 103 -1.93 8.34 -9.36
N GLN A 104 -1.01 8.52 -10.30
CA GLN A 104 -0.89 7.64 -11.45
C GLN A 104 -0.55 6.21 -11.00
N GLY A 105 -1.41 5.23 -11.30
CA GLY A 105 -1.18 3.82 -10.99
C GLY A 105 -0.64 3.04 -12.19
N ARG A 106 0.63 2.61 -12.14
CA ARG A 106 1.24 1.75 -13.17
C ARG A 106 1.22 0.29 -12.77
N LEU A 107 0.60 -0.55 -13.59
CA LEU A 107 0.55 -2.00 -13.36
C LEU A 107 1.87 -2.70 -13.70
N CYS A 108 2.22 -3.71 -12.89
CA CYS A 108 3.29 -4.66 -13.15
C CYS A 108 2.83 -6.07 -12.76
N HIS A 109 2.89 -7.00 -13.72
CA HIS A 109 2.58 -8.40 -13.46
C HIS A 109 3.86 -9.17 -13.12
N VAL A 110 3.82 -9.94 -12.04
CA VAL A 110 4.88 -10.83 -11.58
C VAL A 110 4.39 -12.27 -11.75
N PRO A 111 5.02 -13.05 -12.65
CA PRO A 111 4.62 -14.42 -12.91
C PRO A 111 4.72 -15.33 -11.68
N ARG A 112 3.94 -16.41 -11.69
CA ARG A 112 3.95 -17.41 -10.63
C ARG A 112 5.34 -17.98 -10.40
N GLY A 113 5.76 -18.05 -9.14
CA GLY A 113 7.07 -18.60 -8.74
C GLY A 113 8.27 -17.69 -8.94
N ALA A 114 8.09 -16.49 -9.51
CA ALA A 114 9.18 -15.52 -9.63
C ALA A 114 9.49 -14.83 -8.29
N GLY A 115 8.50 -14.71 -7.41
CA GLY A 115 8.57 -13.81 -6.25
C GLY A 115 8.87 -12.37 -6.67
N LEU A 116 9.34 -11.52 -5.76
CA LEU A 116 9.73 -10.14 -6.11
C LEU A 116 11.20 -9.95 -6.46
N HIS A 117 12.03 -11.00 -6.44
CA HIS A 117 13.47 -10.87 -6.69
C HIS A 117 13.79 -10.20 -8.04
N GLY A 118 13.07 -10.55 -9.10
CA GLY A 118 13.23 -9.94 -10.43
C GLY A 118 12.81 -8.47 -10.50
N GLU A 119 11.96 -8.01 -9.58
CA GLU A 119 11.42 -6.65 -9.55
C GLU A 119 12.13 -5.73 -8.53
N LEU A 120 13.12 -6.24 -7.78
CA LEU A 120 13.79 -5.47 -6.72
C LEU A 120 14.43 -4.18 -7.22
N GLU A 121 15.14 -4.21 -8.35
CA GLU A 121 15.77 -3.01 -8.91
C GLU A 121 14.73 -2.01 -9.44
N ARG A 122 13.60 -2.51 -9.95
CA ARG A 122 12.49 -1.67 -10.39
C ARG A 122 11.80 -0.99 -9.21
N LEU A 123 11.54 -1.74 -8.13
CA LEU A 123 11.02 -1.19 -6.87
C LEU A 123 11.98 -0.18 -6.25
N TYR A 124 13.29 -0.49 -6.25
CA TYR A 124 14.30 0.44 -5.78
C TYR A 124 14.26 1.75 -6.58
N SER A 125 14.27 1.66 -7.91
CA SER A 125 14.24 2.83 -8.79
C SER A 125 12.94 3.64 -8.65
N HIS A 126 11.81 2.95 -8.43
CA HIS A 126 10.52 3.58 -8.15
C HIS A 126 10.58 4.44 -6.89
N PHE A 127 10.95 3.86 -5.76
CA PHE A 127 11.01 4.60 -4.49
C PHE A 127 12.10 5.68 -4.51
N ALA A 128 13.29 5.38 -5.03
CA ALA A 128 14.39 6.34 -5.16
C ALA A 128 14.03 7.50 -6.11
N GLY A 129 13.16 7.26 -7.09
CA GLY A 129 12.64 8.26 -8.02
C GLY A 129 11.46 9.08 -7.47
N GLY A 130 11.13 8.96 -6.19
CA GLY A 130 10.03 9.70 -5.56
C GLY A 130 8.66 9.00 -5.68
N GLY A 131 8.62 7.73 -6.07
CA GLY A 131 7.40 6.94 -6.13
C GLY A 131 6.72 6.77 -4.76
N GLY A 132 5.41 6.56 -4.79
CA GLY A 132 4.56 6.35 -3.63
C GLY A 132 4.37 4.88 -3.25
N PRO A 133 3.40 4.57 -2.36
CA PRO A 133 3.03 3.21 -1.98
C PRO A 133 2.71 2.33 -3.18
N VAL A 134 3.18 1.08 -3.16
CA VAL A 134 2.89 0.09 -4.21
C VAL A 134 1.88 -0.91 -3.68
N MET A 135 0.66 -0.92 -4.22
CA MET A 135 -0.30 -1.98 -3.89
C MET A 135 0.19 -3.31 -4.47
N VAL A 136 0.04 -4.39 -3.70
CA VAL A 136 0.29 -5.77 -4.11
C VAL A 136 -0.97 -6.58 -3.92
N GLY A 137 -1.37 -7.34 -4.94
CA GLY A 137 -2.42 -8.34 -4.84
C GLY A 137 -1.99 -9.65 -5.50
N GLY A 138 -2.09 -10.76 -4.75
CA GLY A 138 -1.89 -12.11 -5.27
C GLY A 138 -3.20 -12.85 -5.52
N ASP A 139 -3.13 -13.99 -6.22
CA ASP A 139 -4.29 -14.84 -6.49
C ASP A 139 -4.60 -15.84 -5.38
N ALA A 140 -3.58 -16.42 -4.74
CA ALA A 140 -3.79 -17.46 -3.74
C ALA A 140 -3.77 -16.93 -2.30
N ASP A 141 -3.07 -15.82 -2.03
CA ASP A 141 -3.00 -15.26 -0.68
C ASP A 141 -4.26 -14.49 -0.29
N ALA A 142 -5.06 -14.06 -1.28
CA ALA A 142 -6.25 -13.21 -1.11
C ALA A 142 -6.01 -12.19 0.01
N GLN A 143 -4.88 -11.48 -0.05
CA GLN A 143 -4.49 -10.47 0.93
C GLN A 143 -3.79 -9.30 0.23
N SER A 144 -4.54 -8.22 -0.03
CA SER A 144 -3.95 -6.97 -0.51
C SER A 144 -3.06 -6.34 0.55
N LYS A 145 -1.90 -5.85 0.16
CA LYS A 145 -0.92 -5.15 1.01
C LYS A 145 -0.33 -3.97 0.25
N ALA A 146 0.30 -3.03 0.96
CA ALA A 146 1.13 -2.00 0.32
C ALA A 146 2.62 -2.23 0.62
N LEU A 147 3.48 -2.01 -0.36
CA LEU A 147 4.91 -1.85 -0.16
C LEU A 147 5.25 -0.38 -0.02
N LEU A 148 6.10 -0.07 0.95
CA LEU A 148 6.53 1.28 1.28
C LEU A 148 8.02 1.50 1.01
N GLY A 149 8.76 0.45 0.69
CA GLY A 149 10.19 0.54 0.44
C GLY A 149 10.87 -0.80 0.26
N VAL A 150 12.14 -0.73 -0.11
CA VAL A 150 13.03 -1.88 -0.26
C VAL A 150 14.36 -1.62 0.43
N CYS A 151 14.92 -2.67 1.02
CA CYS A 151 16.23 -2.67 1.64
C CYS A 151 17.04 -3.84 1.06
N LEU A 152 18.11 -3.53 0.35
CA LEU A 152 18.98 -4.50 -0.32
C LEU A 152 20.28 -4.63 0.47
N GLY A 153 20.48 -5.81 1.06
CA GLY A 153 21.68 -6.20 1.79
C GLY A 153 22.77 -6.78 0.88
N PRO A 154 23.89 -7.22 1.44
CA PRO A 154 24.94 -7.91 0.69
C PRO A 154 24.45 -9.24 0.12
N GLY A 155 24.96 -9.62 -1.06
CA GLY A 155 24.62 -10.90 -1.69
C GLY A 155 23.18 -10.91 -2.20
N THR A 156 22.37 -11.84 -1.69
CA THR A 156 20.95 -12.02 -2.08
C THR A 156 19.97 -11.56 -1.00
N GLU A 157 20.46 -10.94 0.07
CA GLU A 157 19.62 -10.47 1.17
C GLU A 157 18.77 -9.27 0.70
N ALA A 158 17.44 -9.43 0.71
CA ALA A 158 16.52 -8.39 0.29
C ALA A 158 15.27 -8.38 1.16
N TYR A 159 14.85 -7.17 1.53
CA TYR A 159 13.66 -6.93 2.34
C TYR A 159 12.73 -5.93 1.67
N VAL A 160 11.44 -6.11 1.86
CA VAL A 160 10.39 -5.15 1.51
C VAL A 160 9.73 -4.64 2.79
N LEU A 161 9.41 -3.35 2.83
CA LEU A 161 8.64 -2.77 3.92
C LEU A 161 7.15 -2.92 3.60
N VAL A 162 6.47 -3.79 4.33
CA VAL A 162 5.06 -4.14 4.11
C VAL A 162 4.19 -3.33 5.07
N LEU A 163 3.07 -2.85 4.54
CA LEU A 163 1.96 -2.27 5.28
C LEU A 163 0.72 -3.13 5.05
N ASP A 164 0.24 -3.75 6.13
CA ASP A 164 -0.86 -4.70 6.11
C ASP A 164 -2.17 -4.01 6.55
N PRO A 165 -3.19 -3.91 5.68
CA PRO A 165 -4.47 -3.28 6.00
C PRO A 165 -5.41 -4.16 6.85
N HIS A 166 -5.03 -5.39 7.22
CA HIS A 166 -5.90 -6.34 7.91
C HIS A 166 -6.04 -6.06 9.42
N CYS A 167 -5.37 -5.03 9.95
CA CYS A 167 -5.54 -4.61 11.33
C CYS A 167 -7.01 -4.29 11.61
N TRP A 168 -7.53 -4.88 12.68
CA TRP A 168 -8.86 -4.61 13.20
C TRP A 168 -8.77 -4.00 14.60
N GLY A 169 -9.57 -2.97 14.83
CA GLY A 169 -9.60 -2.23 16.08
C GLY A 169 -9.17 -0.77 15.89
N ALA A 170 -8.78 -0.12 16.98
CA ALA A 170 -8.36 1.28 16.98
C ALA A 170 -6.90 1.36 17.43
N PRO A 171 -5.92 1.16 16.53
CA PRO A 171 -4.51 1.31 16.86
C PRO A 171 -4.25 2.76 17.33
N LYS A 172 -3.58 2.92 18.46
CA LYS A 172 -3.43 4.25 19.09
C LYS A 172 -2.22 5.02 18.61
N ASN A 173 -1.19 4.31 18.17
CA ASN A 173 0.08 4.89 17.75
C ASN A 173 0.84 3.93 16.81
N PRO A 174 1.83 4.43 16.05
CA PRO A 174 2.65 3.60 15.17
C PRO A 174 3.35 2.43 15.88
N SER A 175 3.81 2.61 17.12
CA SER A 175 4.55 1.56 17.85
C SER A 175 3.71 0.31 18.13
N GLU A 176 2.40 0.46 18.37
CA GLU A 176 1.48 -0.69 18.49
C GLU A 176 1.38 -1.47 17.16
N LEU A 177 1.34 -0.77 16.02
CA LEU A 177 1.30 -1.40 14.71
C LEU A 177 2.61 -2.12 14.37
N GLN A 178 3.73 -1.50 14.70
CA GLN A 178 5.06 -2.04 14.49
C GLN A 178 5.30 -3.29 15.34
N ALA A 179 4.94 -3.23 16.64
CA ALA A 179 5.09 -4.36 17.56
C ALA A 179 4.20 -5.56 17.18
N ALA A 180 3.02 -5.30 16.62
CA ALA A 180 2.11 -6.34 16.14
C ALA A 180 2.42 -6.84 14.72
N GLY A 181 3.38 -6.23 14.02
CA GLY A 181 3.76 -6.63 12.66
C GLY A 181 2.83 -6.17 11.54
N TRP A 182 1.89 -5.24 11.83
CA TRP A 182 1.01 -4.64 10.81
C TRP A 182 1.77 -3.72 9.84
N VAL A 183 2.91 -3.20 10.28
CA VAL A 183 3.89 -2.53 9.42
C VAL A 183 5.28 -3.02 9.80
N GLY A 184 6.06 -3.45 8.82
CA GLY A 184 7.35 -4.05 9.13
C GLY A 184 8.12 -4.53 7.91
N TRP A 185 9.43 -4.69 8.10
CA TRP A 185 10.31 -5.29 7.10
C TRP A 185 10.10 -6.79 7.03
N GLN A 186 9.89 -7.31 5.84
CA GLN A 186 9.77 -8.73 5.56
C GLN A 186 10.81 -9.15 4.52
N GLU A 187 11.44 -10.30 4.73
CA GLU A 187 12.41 -10.85 3.78
C GLU A 187 11.69 -11.30 2.51
N VAL A 188 12.18 -10.89 1.34
CA VAL A 188 11.49 -11.15 0.06
C VAL A 188 11.29 -12.64 -0.22
N SER A 189 12.19 -13.50 0.26
CA SER A 189 12.12 -14.96 0.16
C SER A 189 10.93 -15.57 0.91
N THR A 190 10.37 -14.86 1.91
CA THR A 190 9.30 -15.36 2.79
C THR A 190 8.02 -14.53 2.71
N ALA A 191 8.12 -13.27 2.29
CA ALA A 191 6.99 -12.35 2.20
C ALA A 191 5.97 -12.74 1.12
N PHE A 192 6.38 -13.55 0.12
CA PHE A 192 5.55 -13.91 -1.03
C PHE A 192 5.53 -15.42 -1.23
N ASP A 193 4.33 -15.98 -1.31
CA ASP A 193 4.09 -17.37 -1.68
C ASP A 193 4.66 -17.67 -3.09
N PRO A 194 5.58 -18.64 -3.23
CA PRO A 194 6.15 -19.05 -4.51
C PRO A 194 5.13 -19.74 -5.43
N HIS A 195 3.96 -20.13 -4.93
CA HIS A 195 2.91 -20.74 -5.75
C HIS A 195 1.86 -19.74 -6.26
N SER A 196 1.98 -18.47 -5.90
CA SER A 196 1.10 -17.38 -6.34
C SER A 196 1.74 -16.56 -7.46
N PHE A 197 0.90 -15.90 -8.27
CA PHE A 197 1.34 -14.75 -9.05
C PHE A 197 1.00 -13.46 -8.29
N TYR A 198 1.65 -12.35 -8.64
CA TYR A 198 1.34 -11.04 -8.05
C TYR A 198 1.12 -9.99 -9.13
N ASN A 199 0.18 -9.09 -8.86
CA ASN A 199 0.11 -7.82 -9.56
C ASN A 199 0.56 -6.73 -8.59
N LEU A 200 1.28 -5.74 -9.13
CA LEU A 200 1.69 -4.53 -8.44
C LEU A 200 1.01 -3.34 -9.11
N CYS A 201 0.51 -2.40 -8.32
CA CYS A 201 0.11 -1.08 -8.78
C CYS A 201 1.04 -0.03 -8.18
N MET A 202 1.97 0.48 -8.99
CA MET A 202 3.02 1.40 -8.57
C MET A 202 2.54 2.84 -8.73
N THR A 203 2.49 3.61 -7.64
CA THR A 203 1.98 5.00 -7.66
C THR A 203 3.06 6.04 -7.89
N SER A 204 2.78 7.02 -8.75
CA SER A 204 3.63 8.20 -8.94
C SER A 204 2.79 9.47 -8.98
N CYS A 205 3.39 10.62 -8.64
CA CYS A 205 2.71 11.90 -8.77
C CYS A 205 2.29 12.12 -10.22
N ASN A 206 1.15 12.79 -10.44
CA ASN A 206 0.72 13.12 -11.78
C ASN A 206 1.68 14.16 -12.38
N SER A 207 2.11 13.94 -13.63
CA SER A 207 3.08 14.77 -14.34
C SER A 207 2.62 16.23 -14.54
N GLU A 208 1.33 16.53 -14.38
CA GLU A 208 0.80 17.90 -14.45
C GLU A 208 1.13 18.75 -13.20
N GLU A 209 1.29 18.14 -12.02
CA GLU A 209 1.66 18.87 -10.80
C GLU A 209 3.17 19.15 -10.71
N GLN A 210 4.01 18.29 -11.31
CA GLN A 210 5.45 18.55 -11.41
C GLN A 210 5.75 19.82 -12.21
N ASN A 211 4.96 20.15 -13.24
CA ASN A 211 5.15 21.38 -14.00
C ASN A 211 4.64 22.63 -13.25
N ARG A 212 3.63 22.51 -12.37
CA ARG A 212 3.13 23.64 -11.57
C ARG A 212 4.00 23.98 -10.36
N ALA A 213 4.81 23.06 -9.88
CA ALA A 213 5.75 23.28 -8.78
C ALA A 213 7.11 23.86 -9.26
N LEU A 214 7.32 23.95 -10.58
CA LEU A 214 8.54 24.45 -11.22
C LEU A 214 8.34 25.83 -11.91
N ASP A 215 7.13 26.39 -11.86
CA ASP A 215 6.78 27.75 -12.30
C ASP A 215 6.51 28.66 -11.09
#